data_AF-A0A829N6H3-F1
#
_entry.id   AF-A0A829N6H3-F1
#
_cell.length_a   1.000
_cell.length_b   1.000
_cell.length_c   1.000
_cell.angle_alpha   90.00
_cell.angle_beta   90.00
_cell.angle_gamma   90.00
#
_symmetry.space_group_name_H-M   'P 1'
#
loop_
_entity.id
_entity.type
_entity.pdbx_description
1 polymer ?
#
loop_
_entity_poly.entity_id
_entity_poly.type
_entity_poly.pdbx_seq_one_letter_code
_entity_poly.pdbx_strand_id
1 'polypeptide(L)'
;MQLRSFIFMGFCAVFGMSSAVFAGTPAMTSPQAVGKTAVINVAAKSDATQLKLLKKKKNPSPDDLAQISKLEDKIAAERDLARVKALEARKLAMRDAAKARADAQRQAFLASKGKPVVVADAKPGKKTTKIIAPVDPIAPIEPIESAEPLPAEAMNIALTGNNGELRSEAPGQKPTSGGLFAGLFGGTSSASSIAYLPETRALDQALAKRQAKKQFKVKPEFVPQDVEFSGYEPGTIVIDTSARRLYLVESAFTARRYAIAVGREGLQFKGKVAVGDKQEWPRWIPTLDMQKREPKHYGQYKDGMPGGGQNPLGARAIYLYDGKKDTHLRIHGTIAPQSIGTSASNGCFRMINEHVMDLYSRVRVGTKVVII
;
A
#
# COMPACT_ATOMS: atom_id res chain seq x y z
N MET A 1 -46.75 -9.47 40.80
CA MET A 1 -47.66 -10.55 40.38
C MET A 1 -47.23 -11.06 39.01
N GLN A 2 -46.93 -12.36 38.93
CA GLN A 2 -46.92 -13.31 37.77
C GLN A 2 -46.08 -12.94 36.53
N LEU A 3 -44.98 -13.60 36.12
CA LEU A 3 -44.54 -15.02 35.99
C LEU A 3 -45.35 -15.88 35.00
N ARG A 4 -44.65 -16.40 33.96
CA ARG A 4 -44.79 -17.69 33.21
C ARG A 4 -43.84 -17.63 31.99
N SER A 5 -42.72 -18.36 31.85
CA SER A 5 -42.40 -19.80 31.90
C SER A 5 -43.25 -20.69 31.00
N PHE A 6 -42.60 -21.24 29.96
CA PHE A 6 -42.93 -22.55 29.38
C PHE A 6 -41.64 -23.32 29.06
N ILE A 7 -41.50 -24.45 29.75
CA ILE A 7 -40.63 -25.61 29.52
C ILE A 7 -41.56 -26.72 29.01
N PHE A 8 -41.09 -27.62 28.14
CA PHE A 8 -41.26 -29.09 28.19
C PHE A 8 -40.44 -29.69 27.01
N MET A 9 -39.35 -30.42 27.27
CA MET A 9 -39.27 -31.90 27.40
C MET A 9 -39.57 -32.59 26.07
N GLY A 10 -38.80 -33.50 25.49
CA GLY A 10 -37.68 -34.34 25.91
C GLY A 10 -37.81 -35.65 25.12
N PHE A 11 -36.71 -36.32 24.74
CA PHE A 11 -36.72 -37.77 24.52
C PHE A 11 -35.30 -38.34 24.51
N CYS A 12 -35.03 -39.25 25.45
CA CYS A 12 -33.85 -40.11 25.52
C CYS A 12 -34.01 -41.32 24.60
N ALA A 13 -32.92 -41.79 24.00
CA ALA A 13 -32.77 -43.21 23.67
C ALA A 13 -31.28 -43.60 23.73
N VAL A 14 -31.00 -44.58 24.56
CA VAL A 14 -29.72 -45.27 24.78
C VAL A 14 -29.66 -46.47 23.85
N PHE A 15 -28.52 -46.72 23.20
CA PHE A 15 -28.09 -48.07 22.83
C PHE A 15 -26.56 -48.14 22.85
N GLY A 16 -26.03 -48.94 23.78
CA GLY A 16 -24.65 -49.41 23.74
C GLY A 16 -24.57 -50.69 22.94
N MET A 17 -23.40 -50.96 22.37
CA MET A 17 -22.93 -52.31 22.08
C MET A 17 -21.40 -52.29 21.94
N SER A 18 -20.75 -52.96 22.87
CA SER A 18 -19.34 -53.35 22.83
C SER A 18 -19.23 -54.72 22.15
N SER A 19 -18.15 -54.94 21.39
CA SER A 19 -17.68 -56.29 21.04
C SER A 19 -16.16 -56.33 21.06
N ALA A 20 -15.63 -57.43 21.61
CA ALA A 20 -14.24 -57.68 21.95
C ALA A 20 -13.56 -58.67 20.98
N VAL A 21 -12.23 -58.55 20.89
CA VAL A 21 -11.19 -59.60 20.83
C VAL A 21 -11.24 -60.68 19.72
N PHE A 22 -10.12 -60.81 18.99
CA PHE A 22 -9.55 -62.13 18.71
C PHE A 22 -8.03 -62.14 18.88
N ALA A 23 -7.55 -63.26 19.41
CA ALA A 23 -6.20 -63.52 19.90
C ALA A 23 -5.29 -64.14 18.84
N GLY A 24 -3.98 -64.03 19.06
CA GLY A 24 -2.94 -64.83 18.41
C GLY A 24 -1.70 -64.88 19.31
N THR A 25 -1.39 -66.06 19.85
CA THR A 25 -0.32 -66.35 20.81
C THR A 25 0.96 -66.84 20.07
N PRO A 26 2.02 -67.40 20.72
CA PRO A 26 3.37 -66.82 20.66
C PRO A 26 4.37 -67.73 19.93
N ALA A 27 5.54 -67.21 19.57
CA ALA A 27 6.70 -68.05 19.28
C ALA A 27 7.93 -67.47 19.97
N MET A 28 8.39 -68.19 21.00
CA MET A 28 9.70 -68.00 21.59
C MET A 28 10.78 -68.37 20.58
N THR A 29 11.82 -67.55 20.48
CA THR A 29 13.19 -68.00 20.23
C THR A 29 14.15 -66.92 20.71
N SER A 30 15.09 -67.32 21.56
CA SER A 30 16.35 -66.66 21.91
C SER A 30 17.39 -67.80 22.02
N PRO A 31 18.72 -67.58 22.05
CA PRO A 31 19.49 -66.33 22.07
C PRO A 31 20.74 -66.32 21.14
N GLN A 32 21.37 -65.16 20.95
CA GLN A 32 22.84 -64.91 20.86
C GLN A 32 23.04 -63.42 20.48
N ALA A 33 23.57 -62.55 21.34
CA ALA A 33 24.95 -62.37 21.81
C ALA A 33 25.81 -61.48 20.88
N VAL A 34 26.23 -60.35 21.47
CA VAL A 34 27.41 -59.50 21.18
C VAL A 34 27.31 -58.46 20.05
N GLY A 35 27.26 -57.19 20.49
CA GLY A 35 27.52 -55.99 19.71
C GLY A 35 27.38 -54.76 20.59
N LYS A 36 28.32 -54.56 21.52
CA LYS A 36 28.39 -53.33 22.34
C LYS A 36 28.82 -52.16 21.44
N THR A 37 27.87 -51.44 20.87
CA THR A 37 28.09 -50.07 20.42
C THR A 37 27.50 -49.15 21.49
N ALA A 38 28.38 -48.40 22.15
CA ALA A 38 28.03 -47.44 23.18
C ALA A 38 27.00 -46.44 22.64
N VAL A 39 25.73 -46.62 23.05
CA VAL A 39 24.72 -45.58 22.94
C VAL A 39 25.15 -44.49 23.92
N ILE A 40 25.79 -43.44 23.41
CA ILE A 40 25.93 -42.19 24.13
C ILE A 40 24.54 -41.56 24.16
N ASN A 41 23.71 -42.02 25.10
CA ASN A 41 22.42 -41.41 25.39
C ASN A 41 22.66 -40.22 26.31
N VAL A 42 23.26 -39.15 25.77
CA VAL A 42 23.22 -37.84 26.43
C VAL A 42 21.93 -37.19 25.96
N ALA A 43 20.85 -37.39 26.73
CA ALA A 43 19.67 -36.54 26.66
C ALA A 43 20.08 -35.13 27.13
N ALA A 44 20.77 -34.38 26.27
CA ALA A 44 21.09 -32.99 26.49
C ALA A 44 19.76 -32.22 26.51
N LYS A 45 19.34 -31.79 27.71
CA LYS A 45 18.19 -30.90 27.87
C LYS A 45 18.41 -29.68 26.98
N SER A 46 17.45 -29.31 26.13
CA SER A 46 17.57 -28.15 25.24
C SER A 46 17.93 -26.89 26.03
N ASP A 47 18.68 -25.97 25.41
CA ASP A 47 19.15 -24.72 26.04
C ASP A 47 18.00 -23.92 26.68
N ALA A 48 16.81 -23.95 26.05
CA ALA A 48 15.59 -23.34 26.58
C ALA A 48 15.06 -24.04 27.87
N THR A 49 15.28 -25.35 28.00
CA THR A 49 14.91 -26.12 29.20
C THR A 49 15.90 -25.86 30.33
N GLN A 50 17.19 -25.72 30.00
CA GLN A 50 18.24 -25.37 30.97
C GLN A 50 18.04 -23.95 31.51
N LEU A 51 17.70 -22.98 30.64
CA LEU A 51 17.38 -21.61 31.04
C LEU A 51 16.19 -21.54 32.01
N LYS A 52 15.13 -22.32 31.76
CA LYS A 52 13.96 -22.39 32.67
C LYS A 52 14.29 -22.99 34.03
N LEU A 53 15.17 -23.99 34.08
CA LEU A 53 15.59 -24.62 35.33
C LEU A 53 16.45 -23.66 36.17
N LEU A 54 17.38 -22.95 35.54
CA LEU A 54 18.25 -21.99 36.22
C LEU A 54 17.46 -20.79 36.77
N LYS A 55 16.49 -20.27 36.00
CA LYS A 55 15.61 -19.17 36.45
C LYS A 55 14.65 -19.53 37.59
N LYS A 56 14.44 -20.83 37.88
CA LYS A 56 13.53 -21.29 38.95
C LYS A 56 14.23 -21.40 40.30
N LYS A 57 15.57 -21.26 40.37
CA LYS A 57 16.31 -21.26 41.63
C LYS A 57 16.00 -20.00 42.44
N LYS A 58 15.72 -20.18 43.75
CA LYS A 58 15.30 -19.10 44.65
C LYS A 58 16.44 -18.12 45.00
N ASN A 59 17.69 -18.61 45.04
CA ASN A 59 18.92 -17.83 45.23
C ASN A 59 19.98 -18.29 44.21
N PRO A 60 20.09 -17.68 43.02
CA PRO A 60 21.08 -18.06 42.03
C PRO A 60 22.51 -17.62 42.43
N SER A 61 23.49 -18.50 42.22
CA SER A 61 24.92 -18.18 42.36
C SER A 61 25.36 -17.18 41.26
N PRO A 62 26.44 -16.39 41.45
CA PRO A 62 27.05 -15.61 40.36
C PRO A 62 27.32 -16.44 39.09
N ASP A 63 27.70 -17.71 39.24
CA ASP A 63 27.90 -18.63 38.12
C ASP A 63 26.59 -19.00 37.41
N ASP A 64 25.48 -19.15 38.16
CA ASP A 64 24.16 -19.41 37.60
C ASP A 64 23.68 -18.22 36.75
N LEU A 65 23.95 -16.99 37.20
CA LEU A 65 23.62 -15.76 36.46
C LEU A 65 24.41 -15.64 35.15
N ALA A 66 25.71 -15.98 35.18
CA ALA A 66 26.55 -16.00 33.98
C ALA A 66 26.04 -17.05 32.97
N GLN A 67 25.62 -18.22 33.45
CA GLN A 67 25.02 -19.27 32.60
C GLN A 67 23.66 -18.85 32.02
N ILE A 68 22.82 -18.15 32.79
CA ILE A 68 21.54 -17.60 32.31
C ILE A 68 21.79 -16.64 31.15
N SER A 69 22.67 -15.65 31.33
CA SER A 69 22.99 -14.67 30.28
C SER A 69 23.48 -15.36 29.01
N LYS A 70 24.42 -16.31 29.15
CA LYS A 70 24.97 -17.05 28.01
C LYS A 70 23.93 -17.88 27.26
N LEU A 71 22.98 -18.49 27.97
CA LEU A 71 21.88 -19.25 27.37
C LEU A 71 20.84 -18.33 26.70
N GLU A 72 20.57 -17.16 27.27
CA GLU A 72 19.69 -16.16 26.66
C GLU A 72 20.26 -15.62 25.34
N ASP A 73 21.54 -15.27 25.32
CA ASP A 73 22.24 -14.78 24.13
C ASP A 73 22.24 -15.85 23.02
N LYS A 74 22.48 -17.11 23.39
CA LYS A 74 22.46 -18.23 22.44
C LYS A 74 21.07 -18.47 21.86
N ILE A 75 20.02 -18.45 22.69
CA ILE A 75 18.64 -18.63 22.23
C ILE A 75 18.17 -17.44 21.38
N ALA A 76 18.59 -16.22 21.71
CA ALA A 76 18.32 -15.03 20.92
C ALA A 76 18.96 -15.13 19.53
N ALA A 77 20.25 -15.48 19.47
CA ALA A 77 20.98 -15.66 18.21
C ALA A 77 20.36 -16.76 17.33
N GLU A 78 19.97 -17.91 17.91
CA GLU A 78 19.31 -19.00 17.18
C GLU A 78 17.92 -18.57 16.65
N ARG A 79 17.16 -17.78 17.41
CA ARG A 79 15.87 -17.22 16.95
C ARG A 79 16.04 -16.23 15.81
N ASP A 80 17.04 -15.37 15.87
CA ASP A 80 17.29 -14.39 14.82
C ASP A 80 17.76 -15.06 13.54
N LEU A 81 18.64 -16.07 13.64
CA LEU A 81 19.05 -16.88 12.50
C LEU A 81 17.85 -17.64 11.89
N ALA A 82 16.99 -18.23 12.72
CA ALA A 82 15.77 -18.89 12.24
C ALA A 82 14.80 -17.90 11.56
N ARG A 83 14.69 -16.67 12.08
CA ARG A 83 13.86 -15.61 11.49
C ARG A 83 14.41 -15.16 10.13
N VAL A 84 15.73 -14.97 10.02
CA VAL A 84 16.38 -14.60 8.75
C VAL A 84 16.18 -15.71 7.71
N LYS A 85 16.41 -16.97 8.08
CA LYS A 85 16.21 -18.13 7.20
C LYS A 85 14.75 -18.28 6.75
N ALA A 86 13.78 -18.02 7.64
CA ALA A 86 12.37 -18.03 7.29
C ALA A 86 11.98 -16.88 6.34
N LEU A 87 12.56 -15.68 6.52
CA LEU A 87 12.35 -14.55 5.62
C LEU A 87 12.95 -14.83 4.24
N GLU A 88 14.13 -15.45 4.17
CA GLU A 88 14.77 -15.84 2.92
C GLU A 88 13.97 -16.92 2.18
N ALA A 89 13.53 -17.97 2.87
CA ALA A 89 12.67 -19.00 2.30
C ALA A 89 11.34 -18.42 1.78
N ARG A 90 10.75 -17.45 2.50
CA ARG A 90 9.54 -16.76 2.06
C ARG A 90 9.78 -15.88 0.82
N LYS A 91 10.94 -15.20 0.74
CA LYS A 91 11.34 -14.45 -0.46
C LYS A 91 11.51 -15.37 -1.67
N LEU A 92 12.14 -16.53 -1.48
CA LEU A 92 12.30 -17.52 -2.53
C LEU A 92 10.95 -18.07 -3.02
N ALA A 93 10.08 -18.48 -2.09
CA ALA A 93 8.73 -18.96 -2.43
C ALA A 93 7.88 -17.91 -3.17
N MET A 94 8.02 -16.62 -2.83
CA MET A 94 7.35 -15.54 -3.58
C MET A 94 7.89 -15.38 -5.00
N ARG A 95 9.22 -15.51 -5.19
CA ARG A 95 9.83 -15.46 -6.52
C ARG A 95 9.37 -16.63 -7.39
N ASP A 96 9.33 -17.84 -6.83
CA ASP A 96 8.87 -19.03 -7.55
C ASP A 96 7.39 -18.94 -7.91
N ALA A 97 6.55 -18.46 -6.99
CA ALA A 97 5.13 -18.23 -7.27
C ALA A 97 4.90 -17.13 -8.32
N ALA A 98 5.71 -16.07 -8.33
CA ALA A 98 5.65 -15.03 -9.36
C ALA A 98 6.05 -15.57 -10.74
N LYS A 99 7.11 -16.39 -10.80
CA LYS A 99 7.56 -17.06 -12.03
C LYS A 99 6.49 -18.00 -12.58
N ALA A 100 5.90 -18.85 -11.73
CA ALA A 100 4.82 -19.75 -12.12
C ALA A 100 3.59 -19.01 -12.68
N ARG A 101 3.24 -17.85 -12.10
CA ARG A 101 2.15 -17.01 -12.62
C ARG A 101 2.49 -16.39 -13.98
N ALA A 102 3.72 -15.93 -14.17
CA ALA A 102 4.16 -15.38 -15.45
C ALA A 102 4.15 -16.45 -16.56
N ASP A 103 4.59 -17.66 -16.24
CA ASP A 103 4.58 -18.80 -17.17
C ASP A 103 3.14 -19.23 -17.53
N ALA A 104 2.24 -19.28 -16.54
CA ALA A 104 0.83 -19.57 -16.78
C ALA A 104 0.15 -18.50 -17.67
N GLN A 105 0.48 -17.22 -17.47
CA GLN A 105 -0.01 -16.14 -18.34
C GLN A 105 0.53 -16.24 -19.76
N ARG A 106 1.81 -16.61 -19.93
CA ARG A 106 2.42 -16.84 -21.24
C ARG A 106 1.75 -18.00 -21.97
N GLN A 107 1.48 -19.10 -21.27
CA GLN A 107 0.77 -20.25 -21.84
C GLN A 107 -0.67 -19.90 -22.23
N ALA A 108 -1.40 -19.15 -21.38
CA ALA A 108 -2.75 -18.68 -21.70
C ALA A 108 -2.78 -17.75 -22.92
N PHE A 109 -1.77 -16.88 -23.07
CA PHE A 109 -1.62 -16.01 -24.23
C PHE A 109 -1.34 -16.81 -25.51
N LEU A 110 -0.43 -17.79 -25.46
CA LEU A 110 -0.14 -18.68 -26.59
C LEU A 110 -1.35 -19.50 -27.00
N ALA A 111 -2.15 -19.99 -26.05
CA ALA A 111 -3.40 -20.70 -26.30
C ALA A 111 -4.49 -19.80 -26.92
N SER A 112 -4.41 -18.48 -26.75
CA SER A 112 -5.36 -17.51 -27.32
C SER A 112 -5.03 -17.11 -28.78
N LYS A 113 -3.82 -17.37 -29.27
CA LYS A 113 -3.44 -17.16 -30.67
C LYS A 113 -3.92 -18.32 -31.54
N GLY A 114 -5.21 -18.31 -31.90
CA GLY A 114 -5.75 -19.31 -32.83
C GLY A 114 -7.24 -19.23 -33.17
N LYS A 115 -8.01 -18.25 -32.66
CA LYS A 115 -9.42 -18.10 -33.05
C LYS A 115 -9.59 -16.96 -34.08
N PRO A 116 -10.09 -17.25 -35.30
CA PRO A 116 -10.38 -16.21 -36.28
C PRO A 116 -11.61 -15.42 -35.84
N VAL A 117 -11.48 -14.09 -35.83
CA VAL A 117 -12.61 -13.17 -35.65
C VAL A 117 -13.27 -12.99 -37.00
N VAL A 118 -14.54 -13.37 -37.10
CA VAL A 118 -15.39 -13.13 -38.27
C VAL A 118 -15.70 -11.63 -38.33
N VAL A 119 -15.29 -10.98 -39.41
CA VAL A 119 -15.63 -9.58 -39.72
C VAL A 119 -16.83 -9.62 -40.66
N ALA A 120 -17.95 -9.00 -40.28
CA ALA A 120 -19.13 -8.86 -41.12
C ALA A 120 -19.10 -7.51 -41.84
N ASP A 121 -19.25 -7.56 -43.16
CA ASP A 121 -19.31 -6.44 -44.10
C ASP A 121 -20.55 -5.55 -43.90
N ALA A 122 -20.37 -4.23 -44.02
CA ALA A 122 -21.46 -3.29 -44.31
C ALA A 122 -20.97 -2.15 -45.24
N LYS A 123 -21.65 -2.01 -46.38
CA LYS A 123 -21.41 -1.04 -47.47
C LYS A 123 -21.84 0.41 -47.10
N PRO A 124 -21.40 1.43 -47.87
CA PRO A 124 -21.39 2.84 -47.43
C PRO A 124 -22.61 3.66 -47.87
N GLY A 125 -22.98 4.65 -47.05
CA GLY A 125 -23.98 5.68 -47.38
C GLY A 125 -23.40 7.09 -47.24
N LYS A 126 -23.42 7.87 -48.33
CA LYS A 126 -23.10 9.30 -48.38
C LYS A 126 -24.17 10.13 -47.65
N LYS A 127 -23.77 11.21 -46.95
CA LYS A 127 -24.48 12.51 -46.92
C LYS A 127 -23.63 13.64 -46.30
N THR A 128 -23.32 14.61 -47.16
CA THR A 128 -23.22 16.09 -46.98
C THR A 128 -22.62 16.70 -45.69
N THR A 129 -21.49 17.36 -45.92
CA THR A 129 -20.76 18.34 -45.11
C THR A 129 -21.56 19.62 -44.80
N LYS A 130 -21.45 20.11 -43.57
CA LYS A 130 -21.57 21.54 -43.22
C LYS A 130 -20.21 22.02 -42.72
N ILE A 131 -19.72 23.07 -43.37
CA ILE A 131 -18.44 23.74 -43.11
C ILE A 131 -18.58 24.57 -41.83
N ILE A 132 -17.69 24.33 -40.86
CA ILE A 132 -17.41 25.22 -39.72
C ILE A 132 -15.94 25.64 -39.89
N ALA A 133 -15.68 26.94 -39.74
CA ALA A 133 -14.40 27.59 -40.01
C ALA A 133 -13.21 26.95 -39.27
N PRO A 134 -12.00 26.96 -39.86
CA PRO A 134 -10.81 26.38 -39.25
C PRO A 134 -10.38 27.22 -38.04
N VAL A 135 -10.25 26.57 -36.89
CA VAL A 135 -9.49 27.10 -35.75
C VAL A 135 -8.02 26.85 -36.05
N ASP A 136 -7.18 27.88 -35.92
CA ASP A 136 -5.75 27.78 -36.17
C ASP A 136 -5.12 26.62 -35.38
N PRO A 137 -4.33 25.75 -36.03
CA PRO A 137 -3.67 24.66 -35.34
C PRO A 137 -2.64 25.23 -34.37
N ILE A 138 -2.82 24.89 -33.09
CA ILE A 138 -1.81 25.05 -32.04
C ILE A 138 -0.50 24.48 -32.58
N ALA A 139 0.57 25.27 -32.50
CA ALA A 139 1.91 24.86 -32.92
C ALA A 139 2.26 23.48 -32.33
N PRO A 140 2.88 22.57 -33.10
CA PRO A 140 3.31 21.28 -32.60
C PRO A 140 4.17 21.49 -31.37
N ILE A 141 3.75 20.92 -30.24
CA ILE A 141 4.59 20.80 -29.06
C ILE A 141 5.85 20.07 -29.51
N GLU A 142 7.00 20.74 -29.48
CA GLU A 142 8.28 20.09 -29.73
C GLU A 142 8.39 18.86 -28.82
N PRO A 143 8.81 17.71 -29.37
CA PRO A 143 8.86 16.47 -28.60
C PRO A 143 9.80 16.67 -27.42
N ILE A 144 9.20 16.67 -26.21
CA ILE A 144 9.91 16.69 -24.94
C ILE A 144 10.95 15.57 -25.02
N GLU A 145 12.21 15.97 -24.83
CA GLU A 145 13.40 15.13 -24.92
C GLU A 145 13.16 13.72 -24.37
N SER A 146 13.57 12.75 -25.18
CA SER A 146 13.73 11.34 -24.87
C SER A 146 13.71 11.02 -23.38
N ALA A 147 12.54 10.60 -22.87
CA ALA A 147 12.47 9.90 -21.60
C ALA A 147 13.39 8.68 -21.73
N GLU A 148 14.52 8.70 -21.03
CA GLU A 148 15.45 7.57 -21.00
C GLU A 148 14.68 6.26 -20.84
N PRO A 149 15.04 5.21 -21.58
CA PRO A 149 14.36 3.91 -21.47
C PRO A 149 14.37 3.48 -20.00
N LEU A 150 13.19 3.15 -19.47
CA LEU A 150 13.05 2.78 -18.06
C LEU A 150 13.96 1.58 -17.75
N PRO A 151 14.84 1.67 -16.74
CA PRO A 151 15.71 0.56 -16.38
C PRO A 151 14.87 -0.65 -15.93
N ALA A 152 15.37 -1.86 -16.17
CA ALA A 152 14.66 -3.10 -15.84
C ALA A 152 14.27 -3.19 -14.34
N GLU A 153 15.07 -2.58 -13.46
CA GLU A 153 14.78 -2.49 -12.03
C GLU A 153 13.55 -1.63 -11.71
N ALA A 154 13.38 -0.49 -12.40
CA ALA A 154 12.19 0.35 -12.28
C ALA A 154 10.93 -0.39 -12.79
N MET A 155 11.07 -1.20 -13.83
CA MET A 155 9.98 -2.06 -14.31
C MET A 155 9.59 -3.14 -13.29
N ASN A 156 10.57 -3.71 -12.57
CA ASN A 156 10.31 -4.68 -11.50
C ASN A 156 9.51 -4.04 -10.35
N ILE A 157 9.81 -2.79 -9.99
CA ILE A 157 9.06 -2.07 -8.95
C ILE A 157 7.60 -1.84 -9.37
N ALA A 158 7.32 -1.65 -10.66
CA ALA A 158 5.94 -1.60 -11.15
C ALA A 158 5.17 -2.92 -10.95
N LEU A 159 5.87 -4.05 -10.85
CA LEU A 159 5.31 -5.38 -10.59
C LEU A 159 5.24 -5.71 -9.08
N THR A 160 6.31 -5.42 -8.32
CA THR A 160 6.43 -5.81 -6.90
C THR A 160 5.91 -4.77 -5.93
N GLY A 161 5.80 -3.51 -6.36
CA GLY A 161 5.44 -2.38 -5.53
C GLY A 161 6.64 -1.70 -4.85
N ASN A 162 6.39 -0.49 -4.33
CA ASN A 162 7.34 0.35 -3.60
C ASN A 162 7.22 0.12 -2.08
N ASN A 163 8.32 0.16 -1.32
CA ASN A 163 8.29 0.05 0.15
C ASN A 163 8.01 1.38 0.88
N GLY A 164 7.65 2.44 0.15
CA GLY A 164 7.35 3.77 0.69
C GLY A 164 8.57 4.70 0.75
N GLU A 165 9.59 4.41 -0.05
CA GLU A 165 10.86 5.13 -0.04
C GLU A 165 10.93 6.20 -1.13
N LEU A 166 10.21 6.02 -2.25
CA LEU A 166 10.22 6.93 -3.40
C LEU A 166 9.79 8.36 -3.02
N ARG A 167 10.75 9.27 -3.15
CA ARG A 167 10.63 10.72 -2.99
C ARG A 167 11.47 11.39 -4.05
N SER A 168 10.83 12.11 -4.96
CA SER A 168 11.55 12.92 -5.95
C SER A 168 11.92 14.30 -5.41
N GLU A 169 11.37 14.69 -4.25
CA GLU A 169 11.78 15.90 -3.51
C GLU A 169 12.45 15.52 -2.20
N ALA A 170 13.69 15.97 -1.99
CA ALA A 170 14.36 15.82 -0.70
C ALA A 170 13.92 16.95 0.27
N PRO A 171 13.65 16.65 1.56
CA PRO A 171 13.41 17.67 2.57
C PRO A 171 14.58 18.67 2.62
N GLY A 172 14.30 19.97 2.42
CA GLY A 172 15.30 21.03 2.48
C GLY A 172 15.97 21.39 1.14
N GLN A 173 15.59 20.76 0.03
CA GLN A 173 16.08 21.14 -1.28
C GLN A 173 15.50 22.52 -1.69
N LYS A 174 16.35 23.54 -1.72
CA LYS A 174 15.96 24.87 -2.23
C LYS A 174 15.58 24.74 -3.71
N PRO A 175 14.60 25.53 -4.20
CA PRO A 175 14.28 25.53 -5.61
C PRO A 175 15.56 25.71 -6.43
N THR A 176 15.80 24.82 -7.36
CA THR A 176 16.65 25.13 -8.51
C THR A 176 15.87 26.16 -9.31
N SER A 177 15.94 27.43 -8.87
CA SER A 177 15.56 28.54 -9.73
C SER A 177 16.41 28.37 -10.99
N GLY A 178 15.76 28.17 -12.13
CA GLY A 178 16.43 28.27 -13.43
C GLY A 178 17.35 29.47 -13.40
N GLY A 179 18.60 29.27 -13.82
CA GLY A 179 19.71 30.18 -13.56
C GLY A 179 19.39 31.64 -13.90
N LEU A 180 20.22 32.54 -13.37
CA LEU A 180 20.17 34.01 -13.46
C LEU A 180 19.92 34.64 -14.86
N PHE A 181 19.73 33.85 -15.91
CA PHE A 181 19.40 34.25 -17.27
C PHE A 181 17.92 34.10 -17.67
N ALA A 182 17.06 33.47 -16.84
CA ALA A 182 15.63 33.26 -17.17
C ALA A 182 14.81 34.57 -17.29
N GLY A 183 15.30 35.67 -16.71
CA GLY A 183 14.65 36.99 -16.79
C GLY A 183 14.93 37.78 -18.07
N LEU A 184 15.92 37.38 -18.88
CA LEU A 184 16.34 38.15 -20.07
C LEU A 184 15.65 37.69 -21.37
N PHE A 185 15.06 36.49 -21.39
CA PHE A 185 14.34 35.95 -22.54
C PHE A 185 12.97 35.41 -22.14
N GLY A 186 12.08 36.30 -21.65
CA GLY A 186 10.62 36.09 -21.66
C GLY A 186 10.10 34.72 -21.15
N GLY A 187 10.81 34.07 -20.23
CA GLY A 187 10.44 32.75 -19.74
C GLY A 187 9.19 32.86 -18.88
N THR A 188 8.07 32.35 -19.39
CA THR A 188 6.88 32.12 -18.57
C THR A 188 7.28 31.31 -17.35
N SER A 189 6.71 31.64 -16.19
CA SER A 189 6.91 30.93 -14.93
C SER A 189 6.51 29.47 -15.10
N SER A 190 7.45 28.66 -15.60
CA SER A 190 7.25 27.24 -15.79
C SER A 190 7.09 26.65 -14.39
N ALA A 191 5.93 26.03 -14.17
CA ALA A 191 5.68 25.17 -13.03
C ALA A 191 6.94 24.34 -12.79
N SER A 192 7.47 24.34 -11.57
CA SER A 192 8.60 23.47 -11.23
C SER A 192 8.22 22.03 -11.57
N SER A 193 8.69 21.53 -12.70
CA SER A 193 8.47 20.14 -13.09
C SER A 193 9.35 19.29 -12.17
N ILE A 194 8.70 18.57 -11.25
CA ILE A 194 9.40 17.57 -10.45
C ILE A 194 9.97 16.54 -11.42
N ALA A 195 11.30 16.39 -11.43
CA ALA A 195 11.96 15.32 -12.16
C ALA A 195 11.72 14.01 -11.39
N TYR A 196 10.72 13.24 -11.81
CA TYR A 196 10.34 12.01 -11.13
C TYR A 196 11.37 10.88 -11.32
N LEU A 197 11.60 10.12 -10.25
CA LEU A 197 12.41 8.91 -10.27
C LEU A 197 11.94 7.92 -11.37
N PRO A 198 12.84 7.16 -12.02
CA PRO A 198 12.47 6.14 -13.01
C PRO A 198 11.42 5.15 -12.50
N GLU A 199 11.50 4.74 -11.24
CA GLU A 199 10.57 3.84 -10.56
C GLU A 199 9.17 4.44 -10.47
N THR A 200 9.08 5.72 -10.12
CA THR A 200 7.84 6.48 -10.08
C THR A 200 7.22 6.56 -11.47
N ARG A 201 8.03 6.88 -12.49
CA ARG A 201 7.58 6.93 -13.89
C ARG A 201 7.06 5.56 -14.36
N ALA A 202 7.72 4.46 -14.00
CA ALA A 202 7.29 3.11 -14.33
C ALA A 202 5.92 2.76 -13.70
N LEU A 203 5.74 3.09 -12.43
CA LEU A 203 4.47 2.87 -11.72
C LEU A 203 3.34 3.76 -12.27
N ASP A 204 3.64 5.02 -12.60
CA ASP A 204 2.67 5.94 -13.21
C ASP A 204 2.23 5.45 -14.60
N GLN A 205 3.17 4.96 -15.42
CA GLN A 205 2.84 4.32 -16.70
C GLN A 205 1.98 3.07 -16.51
N ALA A 206 2.24 2.25 -15.48
CA ALA A 206 1.43 1.08 -15.18
C ALA A 206 0.00 1.47 -14.75
N LEU A 207 -0.16 2.56 -14.00
CA LEU A 207 -1.46 3.11 -13.65
C LEU A 207 -2.21 3.61 -14.91
N ALA A 208 -1.54 4.41 -15.75
CA ALA A 208 -2.12 4.93 -16.98
C ALA A 208 -2.60 3.80 -17.91
N LYS A 209 -1.78 2.75 -18.09
CA LYS A 209 -2.16 1.55 -18.87
C LYS A 209 -3.41 0.86 -18.31
N ARG A 210 -3.58 0.84 -16.99
CA ARG A 210 -4.77 0.25 -16.35
C ARG A 210 -6.01 1.12 -16.55
N GLN A 211 -5.86 2.43 -16.39
CA GLN A 211 -6.96 3.38 -16.59
C GLN A 211 -7.41 3.44 -18.05
N ALA A 212 -6.49 3.29 -19.00
CA ALA A 212 -6.82 3.17 -20.42
C ALA A 212 -7.69 1.95 -20.73
N LYS A 213 -7.51 0.84 -19.99
CA LYS A 213 -8.35 -0.37 -20.13
C LYS A 213 -9.70 -0.24 -19.42
N LYS A 214 -9.74 0.45 -18.27
CA LYS A 214 -10.96 0.63 -17.48
C LYS A 214 -11.02 2.06 -16.95
N GLN A 215 -11.52 2.96 -17.79
CA GLN A 215 -11.61 4.36 -17.45
C GLN A 215 -12.76 4.60 -16.48
N PHE A 216 -12.47 5.26 -15.36
CA PHE A 216 -13.50 5.79 -14.48
C PHE A 216 -13.93 7.15 -15.02
N LYS A 217 -15.23 7.33 -15.28
CA LYS A 217 -15.78 8.63 -15.68
C LYS A 217 -15.97 9.50 -14.44
N VAL A 218 -15.10 10.49 -14.29
CA VAL A 218 -15.21 11.50 -13.24
C VAL A 218 -16.45 12.35 -13.52
N LYS A 219 -17.27 12.59 -12.50
CA LYS A 219 -18.42 13.48 -12.65
C LYS A 219 -17.94 14.91 -12.91
N PRO A 220 -18.60 15.70 -13.77
CA PRO A 220 -18.14 17.05 -14.12
C PRO A 220 -17.87 17.94 -12.89
N GLU A 221 -18.68 17.84 -11.85
CA GLU A 221 -18.53 18.61 -10.61
C GLU A 221 -17.31 18.22 -9.76
N PHE A 222 -16.67 17.08 -10.06
CA PHE A 222 -15.47 16.58 -9.36
C PHE A 222 -14.17 16.82 -10.14
N VAL A 223 -14.26 17.25 -11.39
CA VAL A 223 -13.09 17.64 -12.18
C VAL A 223 -12.45 18.88 -11.56
N PRO A 224 -11.10 18.92 -11.44
CA PRO A 224 -10.40 20.10 -10.94
C PRO A 224 -10.73 21.31 -11.80
N GLN A 225 -11.01 22.44 -11.15
CA GLN A 225 -11.37 23.67 -11.85
C GLN A 225 -10.88 24.88 -11.07
N ASP A 226 -10.58 25.95 -11.79
CA ASP A 226 -10.19 27.20 -11.20
C ASP A 226 -11.46 27.94 -10.79
N VAL A 227 -11.50 28.43 -9.56
CA VAL A 227 -12.67 29.10 -8.96
C VAL A 227 -12.25 30.40 -8.30
N GLU A 228 -13.18 31.33 -8.21
CA GLU A 228 -13.02 32.50 -7.35
C GLU A 228 -12.91 32.05 -5.89
N PHE A 229 -11.84 32.47 -5.23
CA PHE A 229 -11.55 32.11 -3.85
C PHE A 229 -10.58 33.12 -3.24
N SER A 230 -10.92 33.72 -2.10
CA SER A 230 -10.15 34.79 -1.47
C SER A 230 -10.05 34.59 0.04
N GLY A 231 -9.26 35.45 0.71
CA GLY A 231 -9.08 35.42 2.17
C GLY A 231 -7.94 34.52 2.66
N TYR A 232 -7.13 33.97 1.76
CA TYR A 232 -5.97 33.13 2.08
C TYR A 232 -4.76 33.53 1.23
N GLU A 233 -3.56 33.29 1.74
CA GLU A 233 -2.31 33.59 1.02
C GLU A 233 -2.12 32.62 -0.17
N PRO A 234 -1.64 33.10 -1.34
CA PRO A 234 -1.24 32.25 -2.45
C PRO A 234 -0.24 31.17 -2.04
N GLY A 235 -0.41 29.97 -2.59
CA GLY A 235 0.35 28.77 -2.23
C GLY A 235 -0.15 28.03 -1.00
N THR A 236 -1.24 28.48 -0.36
CA THR A 236 -1.90 27.78 0.75
C THR A 236 -2.85 26.70 0.22
N ILE A 237 -2.91 25.56 0.90
CA ILE A 237 -3.99 24.58 0.72
C ILE A 237 -5.08 24.87 1.75
N VAL A 238 -6.33 24.98 1.32
CA VAL A 238 -7.50 25.06 2.20
C VAL A 238 -8.37 23.84 2.00
N ILE A 239 -8.68 23.12 3.08
CA ILE A 239 -9.55 21.94 3.07
C ILE A 239 -10.84 22.30 3.79
N ASP A 240 -11.94 22.34 3.04
CA ASP A 240 -13.28 22.45 3.58
C ASP A 240 -13.88 21.05 3.71
N THR A 241 -13.96 20.57 4.94
CA THR A 241 -14.45 19.21 5.19
C THR A 241 -15.96 19.09 4.96
N SER A 242 -16.70 20.19 5.15
CA SER A 242 -18.16 20.22 5.03
C SER A 242 -18.58 20.18 3.56
N ALA A 243 -17.93 20.98 2.71
CA ALA A 243 -18.14 20.98 1.26
C ALA A 243 -17.46 19.78 0.58
N ARG A 244 -16.54 19.10 1.28
CA ARG A 244 -15.68 18.03 0.72
C ARG A 244 -14.92 18.55 -0.49
N ARG A 245 -14.24 19.68 -0.28
CA ARG A 245 -13.42 20.37 -1.26
C ARG A 245 -12.06 20.70 -0.69
N LEU A 246 -11.05 20.61 -1.55
CA LEU A 246 -9.71 21.10 -1.31
C LEU A 246 -9.42 22.20 -2.32
N TYR A 247 -8.86 23.31 -1.86
CA TYR A 247 -8.50 24.47 -2.66
C TYR A 247 -6.99 24.67 -2.57
N LEU A 248 -6.30 24.69 -3.71
CA LEU A 248 -4.94 25.21 -3.80
C LEU A 248 -5.03 26.67 -4.23
N VAL A 249 -4.72 27.60 -3.32
CA VAL A 249 -4.81 29.04 -3.60
C VAL A 249 -3.71 29.40 -4.60
N GLU A 250 -4.09 29.81 -5.81
CA GLU A 250 -3.14 30.13 -6.89
C GLU A 250 -2.86 31.64 -6.96
N SER A 251 -3.83 32.48 -6.58
CA SER A 251 -3.69 33.94 -6.52
C SER A 251 -4.50 34.52 -5.34
N ALA A 252 -4.51 35.84 -5.19
CA ALA A 252 -5.30 36.52 -4.15
C ALA A 252 -6.81 36.31 -4.27
N PHE A 253 -7.31 35.97 -5.48
CA PHE A 253 -8.74 35.83 -5.77
C PHE A 253 -9.10 34.53 -6.47
N THR A 254 -8.15 33.63 -6.69
CA THR A 254 -8.40 32.35 -7.37
C THR A 254 -7.75 31.17 -6.66
N ALA A 255 -8.40 30.02 -6.74
CA ALA A 255 -7.86 28.75 -6.31
C ALA A 255 -8.23 27.65 -7.28
N ARG A 256 -7.36 26.64 -7.42
CA ARG A 256 -7.73 25.38 -8.05
C ARG A 256 -8.48 24.51 -7.03
N ARG A 257 -9.73 24.18 -7.35
CA ARG A 257 -10.62 23.37 -6.50
C ARG A 257 -10.57 21.90 -6.92
N TYR A 258 -10.45 21.03 -5.94
CA TYR A 258 -10.51 19.57 -6.07
C TYR A 258 -11.64 18.98 -5.24
N ALA A 259 -12.31 17.96 -5.77
CA ALA A 259 -13.22 17.13 -4.98
C ALA A 259 -12.45 16.12 -4.14
N ILE A 260 -12.84 15.98 -2.87
CA ILE A 260 -12.25 15.02 -1.94
C ILE A 260 -13.33 14.13 -1.31
N ALA A 261 -12.92 12.99 -0.76
CA ALA A 261 -13.69 12.31 0.27
C ALA A 261 -13.00 12.48 1.62
N VAL A 262 -13.79 12.70 2.67
CA VAL A 262 -13.28 12.98 4.01
C VAL A 262 -13.58 11.79 4.91
N GLY A 263 -12.55 11.28 5.58
CA GLY A 263 -12.69 10.24 6.59
C GLY A 263 -13.01 10.81 7.98
N ARG A 264 -13.32 9.90 8.92
CA ARG A 264 -13.67 10.26 10.31
C ARG A 264 -12.62 11.13 10.98
N GLU A 265 -11.34 10.77 10.85
CA GLU A 265 -10.22 11.54 11.42
C GLU A 265 -10.16 12.97 10.86
N GLY A 266 -10.35 13.12 9.54
CA GLY A 266 -10.36 14.42 8.87
C GLY A 266 -11.54 15.31 9.26
N LEU A 267 -12.66 14.73 9.72
CA LEU A 267 -13.80 15.48 10.24
C LEU A 267 -13.56 16.05 11.64
N GLN A 268 -12.72 15.40 12.45
CA GLN A 268 -12.47 15.82 13.84
C GLN A 268 -11.42 16.94 13.93
N PHE A 269 -10.53 17.05 12.94
CA PHE A 269 -9.45 18.01 12.98
C PHE A 269 -9.82 19.33 12.29
N LYS A 270 -9.57 20.44 12.99
CA LYS A 270 -9.70 21.81 12.47
C LYS A 270 -8.47 22.61 12.90
N GLY A 271 -7.93 23.42 12.01
CA GLY A 271 -6.77 24.25 12.32
C GLY A 271 -5.76 24.37 11.20
N LYS A 272 -4.56 24.85 11.55
CA LYS A 272 -3.46 25.10 10.62
C LYS A 272 -2.38 24.05 10.82
N VAL A 273 -1.94 23.46 9.72
CA VAL A 273 -0.85 22.48 9.63
C VAL A 273 0.01 22.81 8.41
N ALA A 274 1.05 22.04 8.17
CA ALA A 274 1.88 22.18 6.98
C ALA A 274 2.10 20.82 6.31
N VAL A 275 2.48 20.83 5.04
CA VAL A 275 3.00 19.64 4.37
C VAL A 275 4.36 19.30 4.98
N GLY A 276 4.46 18.18 5.69
CA GLY A 276 5.72 17.76 6.33
C GLY A 276 6.50 16.70 5.55
N ASP A 277 5.81 15.84 4.80
CA ASP A 277 6.43 14.84 3.91
C ASP A 277 5.56 14.62 2.68
N LYS A 278 6.18 14.14 1.62
CA LYS A 278 5.57 13.82 0.32
C LYS A 278 6.15 12.49 -0.15
N GLN A 279 5.29 11.54 -0.49
CA GLN A 279 5.72 10.23 -0.99
C GLN A 279 5.03 9.85 -2.30
N GLU A 280 5.83 9.30 -3.20
CA GLU A 280 5.37 8.66 -4.43
C GLU A 280 5.08 7.18 -4.16
N TRP A 281 3.90 6.72 -4.58
CA TRP A 281 3.45 5.34 -4.39
C TRP A 281 3.73 4.84 -2.96
N PRO A 282 3.11 5.46 -1.94
CA PRO A 282 3.45 5.25 -0.54
C PRO A 282 3.13 3.84 -0.05
N ARG A 283 3.90 3.37 0.95
CA ARG A 283 3.53 2.17 1.73
C ARG A 283 2.36 2.51 2.66
N TRP A 284 1.43 1.58 2.79
CA TRP A 284 0.28 1.73 3.69
C TRP A 284 0.33 0.77 4.85
N ILE A 285 0.13 1.26 6.07
CA ILE A 285 0.00 0.44 7.27
C ILE A 285 -1.42 0.66 7.81
N PRO A 286 -2.26 -0.39 7.94
CA PRO A 286 -3.57 -0.24 8.56
C PRO A 286 -3.43 0.18 10.02
N THR A 287 -4.34 1.04 10.50
CA THR A 287 -4.35 1.46 11.91
C THR A 287 -4.57 0.26 12.84
N LEU A 288 -4.13 0.40 14.10
CA LEU A 288 -4.32 -0.66 15.09
C LEU A 288 -5.80 -1.02 15.29
N ASP A 289 -6.70 -0.03 15.19
CA ASP A 289 -8.15 -0.25 15.25
C ASP A 289 -8.64 -1.11 14.09
N MET A 290 -8.21 -0.82 12.86
CA MET A 290 -8.53 -1.64 11.69
C MET A 290 -8.04 -3.07 11.85
N GLN A 291 -6.79 -3.25 12.31
CA GLN A 291 -6.21 -4.57 12.56
C GLN A 291 -6.99 -5.34 13.64
N LYS A 292 -7.47 -4.68 14.69
CA LYS A 292 -8.29 -5.29 15.74
C LYS A 292 -9.70 -5.65 15.26
N ARG A 293 -10.32 -4.77 14.48
CA ARG A 293 -11.70 -4.92 14.00
C ARG A 293 -11.83 -6.03 12.96
N GLU A 294 -10.90 -6.11 12.01
CA GLU A 294 -10.93 -7.10 10.93
C GLU A 294 -9.53 -7.76 10.75
N PRO A 295 -9.07 -8.56 11.72
CA PRO A 295 -7.71 -9.11 11.74
C PRO A 295 -7.43 -10.05 10.58
N LYS A 296 -8.44 -10.78 10.09
CA LYS A 296 -8.30 -11.65 8.91
C LYS A 296 -7.99 -10.87 7.63
N HIS A 297 -8.49 -9.64 7.51
CA HIS A 297 -8.29 -8.80 6.33
C HIS A 297 -7.05 -7.92 6.44
N TYR A 298 -6.89 -7.21 7.57
CA TYR A 298 -5.82 -6.24 7.76
C TYR A 298 -4.57 -6.79 8.45
N GLY A 299 -4.66 -7.89 9.19
CA GLY A 299 -3.53 -8.44 9.97
C GLY A 299 -2.34 -8.87 9.10
N GLN A 300 -2.59 -9.27 7.85
CA GLN A 300 -1.53 -9.57 6.88
C GLN A 300 -0.68 -8.36 6.49
N TYR A 301 -1.20 -7.13 6.69
CA TYR A 301 -0.54 -5.86 6.36
C TYR A 301 -0.02 -5.13 7.60
N LYS A 302 0.13 -5.81 8.74
CA LYS A 302 0.69 -5.21 9.97
C LYS A 302 2.08 -4.58 9.76
N ASP A 303 2.87 -5.18 8.88
CA ASP A 303 4.23 -4.72 8.52
C ASP A 303 4.20 -3.80 7.28
N GLY A 304 3.01 -3.42 6.82
CA GLY A 304 2.75 -2.55 5.68
C GLY A 304 2.45 -3.31 4.38
N MET A 305 1.51 -2.76 3.63
CA MET A 305 1.25 -3.08 2.23
C MET A 305 2.16 -2.21 1.34
N PRO A 306 2.95 -2.80 0.44
CA PRO A 306 3.73 -2.04 -0.53
C PRO A 306 2.87 -1.05 -1.32
N GLY A 307 3.45 0.08 -1.67
CA GLY A 307 2.91 1.01 -2.65
C GLY A 307 2.77 0.35 -4.01
N GLY A 308 1.77 0.77 -4.76
CA GLY A 308 1.45 0.18 -6.05
C GLY A 308 -0.05 0.13 -6.26
N GLY A 309 -0.46 -0.48 -7.37
CA GLY A 309 -1.83 -0.34 -7.86
C GLY A 309 -2.96 -0.96 -7.01
N GLN A 310 -2.64 -1.66 -5.92
CA GLN A 310 -3.64 -2.20 -4.97
C GLN A 310 -3.62 -1.46 -3.62
N ASN A 311 -2.73 -0.49 -3.46
CA ASN A 311 -2.55 0.22 -2.20
C ASN A 311 -3.68 1.26 -2.01
N PRO A 312 -4.37 1.29 -0.85
CA PRO A 312 -5.48 2.22 -0.63
C PRO A 312 -5.06 3.70 -0.56
N LEU A 313 -3.77 4.00 -0.38
CA LEU A 313 -3.23 5.36 -0.46
C LEU A 313 -3.06 5.87 -1.90
N GLY A 314 -3.18 4.98 -2.89
CA GLY A 314 -3.10 5.35 -4.31
C GLY A 314 -1.70 5.77 -4.76
N ALA A 315 -1.65 6.65 -5.74
CA ALA A 315 -0.42 7.00 -6.45
C ALA A 315 0.50 7.96 -5.69
N ARG A 316 -0.05 8.80 -4.80
CA ARG A 316 0.67 9.84 -4.04
C ARG A 316 0.07 10.00 -2.65
N ALA A 317 0.91 10.35 -1.67
CA ALA A 317 0.47 10.84 -0.37
C ALA A 317 1.27 12.07 0.07
N ILE A 318 0.55 13.01 0.67
CA ILE A 318 1.06 14.25 1.26
C ILE A 318 0.72 14.19 2.75
N TYR A 319 1.74 14.24 3.60
CA TYR A 319 1.63 14.02 5.04
C TYR A 319 1.56 15.37 5.75
N LEU A 320 0.60 15.54 6.65
CA LEU A 320 0.32 16.81 7.30
C LEU A 320 0.93 16.83 8.71
N TYR A 321 1.69 17.88 9.01
CA TYR A 321 2.44 18.03 10.23
C TYR A 321 2.03 19.30 10.97
N ASP A 322 1.97 19.20 12.30
CA ASP A 322 1.87 20.33 13.21
C ASP A 322 3.26 20.59 13.80
N GLY A 323 3.95 21.59 13.27
CA GLY A 323 5.38 21.79 13.51
C GLY A 323 6.19 20.56 13.09
N LYS A 324 6.79 19.87 14.07
CA LYS A 324 7.58 18.64 13.85
C LYS A 324 6.79 17.35 14.07
N LYS A 325 5.52 17.45 14.48
CA LYS A 325 4.69 16.30 14.84
C LYS A 325 3.84 15.86 13.66
N ASP A 326 3.92 14.58 13.29
CA ASP A 326 2.97 13.97 12.34
C ASP A 326 1.57 13.99 12.96
N THR A 327 0.62 14.62 12.26
CA THR A 327 -0.80 14.62 12.68
C THR A 327 -1.51 13.31 12.36
N HIS A 328 -0.83 12.44 11.59
CA HIS A 328 -1.37 11.26 10.93
C HIS A 328 -2.45 11.56 9.88
N LEU A 329 -2.73 12.85 9.61
CA LEU A 329 -3.58 13.27 8.50
C LEU A 329 -2.78 13.28 7.20
N ARG A 330 -3.44 12.85 6.13
CA ARG A 330 -2.84 12.69 4.80
C ARG A 330 -3.80 13.13 3.70
N ILE A 331 -3.30 13.85 2.72
CA ILE A 331 -3.98 14.01 1.44
C ILE A 331 -3.42 12.94 0.52
N HIS A 332 -4.27 12.05 0.00
CA HIS A 332 -3.77 10.89 -0.75
C HIS A 332 -4.71 10.44 -1.87
N GLY A 333 -4.17 9.63 -2.78
CA GLY A 333 -4.93 9.02 -3.89
C GLY A 333 -5.86 7.91 -3.43
N THR A 334 -6.53 7.24 -4.36
CA THR A 334 -7.36 6.07 -4.04
C THR A 334 -7.43 5.12 -5.22
N ILE A 335 -7.54 3.82 -4.93
CA ILE A 335 -7.87 2.79 -5.93
C ILE A 335 -9.38 2.67 -6.18
N ALA A 336 -10.21 3.35 -5.37
CA ALA A 336 -11.66 3.33 -5.47
C ALA A 336 -12.20 4.74 -5.76
N PRO A 337 -12.01 5.29 -6.98
CA PRO A 337 -12.39 6.67 -7.31
C PRO A 337 -13.91 6.93 -7.21
N GLN A 338 -14.75 5.89 -7.30
CA GLN A 338 -16.19 5.97 -7.07
C GLN A 338 -16.57 6.37 -5.64
N SER A 339 -15.64 6.29 -4.69
CA SER A 339 -15.86 6.71 -3.30
C SER A 339 -15.58 8.19 -3.04
N ILE A 340 -15.19 8.96 -4.06
CA ILE A 340 -15.01 10.41 -3.94
C ILE A 340 -16.36 11.10 -3.80
N GLY A 341 -16.44 12.09 -2.91
CA GLY A 341 -17.70 12.76 -2.57
C GLY A 341 -18.57 12.00 -1.56
N THR A 342 -18.10 10.89 -0.97
CA THR A 342 -18.80 10.18 0.13
C THR A 342 -18.10 10.39 1.48
N SER A 343 -18.84 10.15 2.57
CA SER A 343 -18.30 10.09 3.94
C SER A 343 -18.31 8.63 4.37
N ALA A 344 -17.16 7.94 4.28
CA ALA A 344 -17.13 6.49 4.57
C ALA A 344 -15.77 5.92 4.96
N SER A 345 -14.69 6.70 5.05
CA SER A 345 -13.36 6.15 5.36
C SER A 345 -12.92 6.36 6.80
N ASN A 346 -12.11 5.42 7.28
CA ASN A 346 -11.26 5.62 8.46
C ASN A 346 -10.07 6.55 8.17
N GLY A 347 -9.85 6.94 6.91
CA GLY A 347 -8.68 7.74 6.50
C GLY A 347 -9.03 9.15 6.04
N CYS A 348 -8.35 10.13 6.63
CA CYS A 348 -7.88 11.43 6.12
C CYS A 348 -8.65 12.07 4.92
N PHE A 349 -7.95 12.52 3.86
CA PHE A 349 -8.50 13.23 2.70
C PHE A 349 -8.14 12.50 1.40
N ARG A 350 -9.13 11.87 0.77
CA ARG A 350 -8.94 11.02 -0.42
C ARG A 350 -9.26 11.77 -1.69
N MET A 351 -8.46 11.56 -2.72
CA MET A 351 -8.56 12.16 -4.05
C MET A 351 -8.46 11.08 -5.13
N ILE A 352 -8.97 11.36 -6.33
CA ILE A 352 -8.69 10.56 -7.52
C ILE A 352 -7.17 10.62 -7.79
N ASN A 353 -6.56 9.51 -8.26
CA ASN A 353 -5.10 9.45 -8.45
C ASN A 353 -4.58 10.58 -9.34
N GLU A 354 -5.24 10.87 -10.46
CA GLU A 354 -4.89 11.98 -11.36
C GLU A 354 -4.90 13.32 -10.62
N HIS A 355 -5.91 13.56 -9.77
CA HIS A 355 -6.05 14.82 -9.04
C HIS A 355 -5.00 14.98 -7.93
N VAL A 356 -4.66 13.90 -7.23
CA VAL A 356 -3.59 13.97 -6.21
C VAL A 356 -2.21 14.08 -6.87
N MET A 357 -2.00 13.47 -8.04
CA MET A 357 -0.75 13.62 -8.79
C MET A 357 -0.56 15.06 -9.27
N ASP A 358 -1.64 15.71 -9.72
CA ASP A 358 -1.66 17.13 -10.04
C ASP A 358 -1.39 18.02 -8.81
N LEU A 359 -2.06 17.77 -7.68
CA LEU A 359 -1.78 18.52 -6.45
C LEU A 359 -0.33 18.31 -5.99
N TYR A 360 0.16 17.07 -6.00
CA TYR A 360 1.50 16.70 -5.56
C TYR A 360 2.60 17.39 -6.35
N SER A 361 2.41 17.62 -7.66
CA SER A 361 3.40 18.33 -8.47
C SER A 361 3.44 19.85 -8.23
N ARG A 362 2.38 20.41 -7.64
CA ARG A 362 2.22 21.86 -7.44
C ARG A 362 2.64 22.33 -6.05
N VAL A 363 2.54 21.47 -5.05
CA VAL A 363 2.77 21.82 -3.63
C VAL A 363 4.11 21.29 -3.15
N ARG A 364 4.74 21.97 -2.19
CA ARG A 364 6.06 21.61 -1.67
C ARG A 364 5.97 21.22 -0.20
N VAL A 365 7.00 20.54 0.29
CA VAL A 365 7.20 20.43 1.75
C VAL A 365 7.30 21.85 2.35
N GLY A 366 6.57 22.09 3.43
CA GLY A 366 6.39 23.39 4.06
C GLY A 366 5.16 24.17 3.59
N THR A 367 4.46 23.74 2.53
CA THR A 367 3.20 24.37 2.10
C THR A 367 2.20 24.43 3.27
N LYS A 368 1.66 25.62 3.55
CA LYS A 368 0.65 25.84 4.58
C LYS A 368 -0.65 25.14 4.21
N VAL A 369 -1.29 24.53 5.20
CA VAL A 369 -2.58 23.85 5.04
C VAL A 369 -3.54 24.33 6.13
N VAL A 370 -4.72 24.77 5.74
CA VAL A 370 -5.79 25.19 6.66
C VAL A 370 -6.98 24.25 6.50
N ILE A 371 -7.46 23.69 7.60
CA ILE A 371 -8.59 22.76 7.62
C ILE A 371 -9.75 23.42 8.35
N ILE A 372 -10.85 23.65 7.62
CA ILE A 372 -12.07 24.35 8.06
C ILE A 372 -13.30 23.48 8.05
#